data_AF-A0A8H9AJL5-F1
#
_entry.id   AF-A0A8H9AJL5-F1
#
_cell.length_a   1.000
_cell.length_b   1.000
_cell.length_c   1.000
_cell.angle_alpha   90.00
_cell.angle_beta   90.00
_cell.angle_gamma   90.00
#
_symmetry.space_group_name_H-M   'P 1'
#
loop_
_entity.id
_entity.type
_entity.pdbx_description
1 polymer ?
#
loop_
_entity_poly.entity_id
_entity_poly.type
_entity_poly.pdbx_seq_one_letter_code
_entity_poly.pdbx_strand_id
1 'polypeptide(L)'
;MKLGDTPLVDFTRDRLHRETLRSFGRYELTTAYTPAGQLQRQHLNSLQYDRDYTWNDNGELIRISSPRQTRSYSYSTTGRLTGVHTTAANLDIRIPYATDPAGNRLPDPELHPDS
;
A
#
# COMPACT_ATOMS: atom_id res chain seq x y z
N MET A 1 20.05 9.30 -13.50
CA MET A 1 19.89 10.11 -14.74
C MET A 1 20.29 11.54 -14.41
N LYS A 2 20.96 12.28 -15.30
CA LYS A 2 21.45 13.64 -15.01
C LYS A 2 21.19 14.62 -16.16
N LEU A 3 21.02 15.90 -15.83
CA LEU A 3 21.01 17.02 -16.78
C LEU A 3 22.24 17.88 -16.47
N GLY A 4 23.28 17.79 -17.30
CA GLY A 4 24.60 18.31 -16.95
C GLY A 4 25.17 17.54 -15.74
N ASP A 5 25.58 18.28 -14.70
CA ASP A 5 26.05 17.72 -13.43
C ASP A 5 24.97 17.60 -12.35
N THR A 6 23.76 18.07 -12.63
CA THR A 6 22.63 17.96 -11.71
C THR A 6 21.97 16.58 -11.87
N PRO A 7 21.95 15.74 -10.81
CA PRO A 7 21.20 14.50 -10.85
C PRO A 7 19.70 14.83 -10.97
N LEU A 8 19.05 14.31 -12.01
CA LEU A 8 17.59 14.38 -12.14
C LEU A 8 16.93 13.38 -11.19
N VAL A 9 17.49 12.16 -11.15
CA VAL A 9 17.09 11.09 -10.24
C VAL A 9 18.33 10.34 -9.79
N ASP A 10 18.42 10.09 -8.49
CA ASP A 10 19.42 9.21 -7.87
C ASP A 10 18.76 8.13 -6.98
N PHE A 11 19.42 6.98 -6.85
CA PHE A 11 18.91 5.81 -6.14
C PHE A 11 19.98 5.15 -5.28
N THR A 12 19.69 4.98 -3.99
CA THR A 12 20.44 4.06 -3.12
C THR A 12 19.70 2.73 -3.02
N ARG A 13 20.46 1.63 -3.01
CA ARG A 13 19.93 0.27 -2.85
C ARG A 13 20.59 -0.44 -1.68
N ASP A 14 19.85 -1.35 -1.08
CA ASP A 14 20.42 -2.29 -0.12
C ASP A 14 21.19 -3.44 -0.80
N ARG A 15 21.69 -4.36 0.03
CA ARG A 15 22.46 -5.54 -0.41
C ARG A 15 21.66 -6.53 -1.25
N LEU A 16 20.32 -6.44 -1.23
CA LEU A 16 19.41 -7.23 -2.04
C LEU A 16 18.97 -6.48 -3.30
N HIS A 17 19.65 -5.38 -3.64
CA HIS A 17 19.36 -4.53 -4.79
C HIS A 17 17.97 -3.88 -4.77
N ARG A 18 17.36 -3.74 -3.59
CA ARG A 18 16.08 -3.05 -3.41
C ARG A 18 16.33 -1.58 -3.13
N GLU A 19 15.54 -0.70 -3.74
CA GLU A 19 15.63 0.76 -3.52
C GLU A 19 15.29 1.11 -2.07
N THR A 20 16.19 1.84 -1.40
CA THR A 20 16.02 2.33 -0.02
C THR A 20 15.93 3.85 0.06
N LEU A 21 16.49 4.56 -0.93
CA LEU A 21 16.39 6.01 -1.05
C LEU A 21 16.28 6.38 -2.52
N ARG A 22 15.39 7.31 -2.83
CA ARG A 22 15.32 7.99 -4.13
C ARG A 22 15.29 9.49 -3.91
N SER A 23 16.18 10.19 -4.59
CA SER A 23 16.19 11.65 -4.65
C SER A 23 15.74 12.08 -6.05
N PHE A 24 14.71 12.91 -6.13
CA PHE A 24 14.15 13.46 -7.38
C PHE A 24 13.78 14.94 -7.21
N GLY A 25 14.59 15.83 -7.77
CA GLY A 25 14.46 17.27 -7.54
C GLY A 25 14.54 17.58 -6.04
N ARG A 26 13.48 18.17 -5.48
CA ARG A 26 13.38 18.48 -4.04
C ARG A 26 12.83 17.34 -3.19
N TYR A 27 12.47 16.20 -3.79
CA TYR A 27 11.81 15.11 -3.09
C TYR A 27 12.80 14.01 -2.75
N GLU A 28 12.70 13.51 -1.52
CA GLU A 28 13.44 12.35 -1.07
C GLU A 28 12.44 11.32 -0.54
N LEU A 29 12.46 10.13 -1.12
CA LEU A 29 11.66 8.99 -0.71
C LEU A 29 12.57 7.97 -0.02
N THR A 30 12.36 7.76 1.27
CA THR A 30 12.98 6.65 2.01
C THR A 30 12.05 5.45 2.01
N THR A 31 12.56 4.30 1.61
CA THR A 31 11.83 3.04 1.60
C THR A 31 12.48 2.05 2.56
N ALA A 32 11.68 1.49 3.47
CA ALA A 32 12.11 0.46 4.41
C ALA A 32 11.38 -0.85 4.13
N TYR A 33 12.06 -1.97 4.37
CA TYR A 33 11.53 -3.32 4.20
C TYR A 33 11.61 -4.09 5.53
N THR A 34 10.68 -5.02 5.73
CA THR A 34 10.75 -6.00 6.81
C THR A 34 11.92 -6.96 6.59
N PRO A 35 12.35 -7.72 7.62
CA PRO A 35 13.35 -8.78 7.44
C PRO A 35 12.95 -9.84 6.40
N ALA A 36 11.64 -10.13 6.29
CA ALA A 36 11.07 -11.01 5.26
C ALA A 36 11.05 -10.37 3.86
N GLY A 37 11.43 -9.09 3.75
CA GLY A 37 11.57 -8.34 2.52
C GLY A 37 10.29 -7.69 1.99
N GLN A 38 9.24 -7.66 2.79
CA GLN A 38 8.02 -6.93 2.46
C GLN A 38 8.22 -5.44 2.65
N LEU A 39 7.54 -4.62 1.83
CA LEU A 39 7.53 -3.18 2.01
C LEU A 39 6.97 -2.82 3.39
N GLN A 40 7.74 -2.09 4.20
CA GLN A 40 7.33 -1.70 5.55
C GLN A 40 6.91 -0.24 5.60
N ARG A 41 7.70 0.65 4.99
CA ARG A 41 7.46 2.09 5.03
C ARG A 41 7.91 2.78 3.76
N GLN A 42 7.20 3.83 3.38
CA GLN A 42 7.57 4.76 2.34
C GLN A 42 7.33 6.16 2.86
N HIS A 43 8.41 6.84 3.24
CA HIS A 43 8.34 8.17 3.82
C HIS A 43 8.97 9.18 2.88
N LEU A 44 8.25 10.27 2.64
CA LEU A 44 8.75 11.39 1.87
C LEU A 44 9.31 12.44 2.84
N ASN A 45 10.17 13.32 2.34
CA ASN A 45 10.49 14.58 3.03
C ASN A 45 9.30 15.56 3.14
N SER A 46 8.09 15.08 2.84
CA SER A 46 6.79 15.67 3.15
C SER A 46 5.90 14.59 3.76
N LEU A 47 5.71 14.64 5.08
CA LEU A 47 5.03 13.61 5.89
C LEU A 47 3.62 13.27 5.39
N GLN A 48 2.97 14.21 4.70
CA GLN A 48 1.60 14.09 4.21
C GLN A 48 1.34 12.87 3.32
N TYR A 49 2.39 12.32 2.72
CA TYR A 49 2.34 11.18 1.81
C TYR A 49 3.00 9.93 2.38
N ASP A 50 3.42 9.98 3.64
CA ASP A 50 4.01 8.84 4.33
C ASP A 50 3.02 7.69 4.37
N ARG A 51 3.54 6.49 4.08
CA ARG A 51 2.77 5.24 4.08
C ARG A 51 3.50 4.20 4.90
N ASP A 52 2.83 3.71 5.94
CA ASP A 52 3.27 2.57 6.74
C ASP A 52 2.42 1.35 6.38
N TYR A 53 3.08 0.23 6.16
CA TYR A 53 2.48 -1.03 5.70
C TYR A 53 2.59 -2.07 6.81
N THR A 54 1.47 -2.72 7.14
CA THR A 54 1.42 -3.80 8.13
C THR A 54 0.94 -5.07 7.47
N TRP A 55 1.66 -6.15 7.72
CA TRP A 55 1.41 -7.49 7.19
C TRP A 55 1.03 -8.43 8.34
N ASN A 56 0.22 -9.43 8.08
CA ASN A 56 0.01 -10.53 9.02
C ASN A 56 1.05 -11.66 8.79
N ASP A 57 0.99 -12.69 9.63
CA ASP A 57 1.92 -13.82 9.59
C ASP A 57 1.79 -14.67 8.31
N ASN A 58 0.63 -14.63 7.63
CA ASN A 58 0.43 -15.26 6.33
C ASN A 58 1.08 -14.48 5.17
N GLY A 59 1.66 -13.31 5.46
CA GLY A 59 2.26 -12.43 4.47
C GLY A 59 1.24 -11.56 3.72
N GLU A 60 0.01 -11.46 4.21
CA GLU A 60 -1.05 -10.63 3.62
C GLU A 60 -0.96 -9.19 4.15
N LEU A 61 -1.16 -8.20 3.27
CA LEU A 61 -1.15 -6.79 3.65
C LEU A 61 -2.46 -6.44 4.35
N ILE A 62 -2.43 -6.27 5.68
CA ILE A 62 -3.63 -5.99 6.47
C ILE A 62 -3.89 -4.51 6.71
N ARG A 63 -2.89 -3.64 6.54
CA ARG A 63 -3.05 -2.19 6.73
C ARG A 63 -2.07 -1.36 5.92
N ILE A 64 -2.57 -0.26 5.34
CA ILE A 64 -1.78 0.88 4.90
C ILE A 64 -2.24 2.09 5.71
N SER A 65 -1.34 2.69 6.49
CA SER A 65 -1.62 3.90 7.26
C SER A 65 -0.88 5.09 6.66
N SER A 66 -1.54 6.24 6.62
CA SER A 66 -0.96 7.53 6.27
C SER A 66 -1.58 8.60 7.18
N PRO A 67 -0.99 9.80 7.29
CA PRO A 67 -1.56 10.86 8.12
C PRO A 67 -2.98 11.28 7.72
N ARG A 68 -3.40 11.01 6.48
CA ARG A 68 -4.71 11.40 5.95
C ARG A 68 -5.73 10.28 5.93
N GLN A 69 -5.28 9.03 5.87
CA GLN A 69 -6.15 7.89 5.64
C GLN A 69 -5.49 6.61 6.11
N THR A 70 -6.27 5.72 6.73
CA THR A 70 -5.90 4.33 6.95
C THR A 70 -6.81 3.43 6.14
N ARG A 71 -6.24 2.46 5.42
CA ARG A 71 -6.97 1.37 4.77
C ARG A 71 -6.58 0.07 5.45
N SER A 72 -7.56 -0.69 5.91
CA SER A 72 -7.39 -2.03 6.45
C SER A 72 -8.04 -3.05 5.53
N TYR A 73 -7.43 -4.22 5.42
CA TYR A 73 -7.84 -5.28 4.50
C TYR A 73 -8.18 -6.54 5.29
N SER A 74 -9.20 -7.26 4.84
CA SER A 74 -9.61 -8.55 5.41
C SER A 74 -9.57 -9.61 4.33
N TYR A 75 -9.17 -10.82 4.71
CA TYR A 75 -8.98 -11.92 3.80
C TYR A 75 -9.75 -13.16 4.27
N SER A 76 -10.12 -14.02 3.33
CA SER A 76 -10.60 -15.37 3.61
C SER A 76 -9.44 -16.29 4.00
N THR A 77 -9.77 -17.50 4.47
CA THR A 77 -8.76 -18.54 4.78
C THR A 77 -7.94 -18.98 3.56
N THR A 78 -8.41 -18.72 2.35
CA THR A 78 -7.70 -19.01 1.09
C THR A 78 -6.97 -17.79 0.52
N GLY A 79 -6.86 -16.71 1.29
CA GLY A 79 -6.17 -15.49 0.89
C GLY A 79 -6.90 -14.58 -0.10
N ARG A 80 -8.22 -14.72 -0.24
CA ARG A 80 -9.02 -13.81 -1.07
C ARG A 80 -9.44 -12.59 -0.27
N LEU A 81 -9.35 -11.40 -0.86
CA LEU A 81 -9.83 -10.17 -0.23
C LEU A 81 -11.35 -10.26 0.01
N THR A 82 -11.79 -10.09 1.25
CA THR A 82 -13.20 -10.11 1.66
C THR A 82 -13.72 -8.74 2.09
N GLY A 83 -12.83 -7.79 2.37
CA GLY A 83 -13.25 -6.46 2.79
C GLY A 83 -12.13 -5.44 2.78
N VAL A 84 -12.52 -4.19 2.54
CA VAL A 84 -11.66 -3.01 2.73
C VAL A 84 -12.37 -2.04 3.65
N HIS A 85 -11.71 -1.66 4.74
CA HIS A 85 -12.17 -0.64 5.67
C HIS A 85 -11.27 0.59 5.55
N THR A 86 -11.84 1.72 5.14
CA THR A 86 -11.11 2.97 4.94
C THR A 86 -11.58 4.02 5.93
N THR A 87 -10.66 4.53 6.74
CA THR A 87 -10.92 5.62 7.69
C THR A 87 -10.07 6.85 7.37
N ALA A 88 -10.66 8.03 7.49
CA ALA A 88 -10.01 9.34 7.46
C ALA A 88 -10.77 10.29 8.39
N ALA A 89 -10.31 11.54 8.57
CA ALA A 89 -10.92 12.50 9.49
C ALA A 89 -12.46 12.64 9.34
N ASN A 90 -12.96 12.57 8.11
CA ASN A 90 -14.39 12.70 7.79
C ASN A 90 -14.90 11.52 6.92
N LEU A 91 -14.26 10.35 7.02
CA LEU A 91 -14.59 9.19 6.19
C LEU A 91 -14.53 7.92 7.03
N ASP A 92 -15.58 7.12 6.98
CA ASP A 92 -15.58 5.74 7.47
C ASP A 92 -16.39 4.89 6.49
N ILE A 93 -15.71 4.17 5.60
CA ILE A 93 -16.35 3.35 4.56
C ILE A 93 -15.86 1.92 4.68
N ARG A 94 -16.79 0.97 4.60
CA ARG A 94 -16.52 -0.46 4.51
C ARG A 94 -17.08 -0.98 3.20
N ILE A 95 -16.23 -1.59 2.39
CA ILE A 95 -16.62 -2.22 1.12
C ILE A 95 -16.37 -3.72 1.28
N PRO A 96 -17.42 -4.55 1.34
CA PRO A 96 -17.28 -6.01 1.30
C PRO A 96 -16.95 -6.49 -0.10
N TYR A 97 -16.18 -7.58 -0.20
CA TYR A 97 -15.84 -8.24 -1.45
C TYR A 97 -16.30 -9.70 -1.38
N ALA A 98 -17.09 -10.13 -2.36
CA ALA A 98 -17.51 -11.51 -2.50
C ALA A 98 -16.93 -12.11 -3.78
N THR A 99 -16.67 -13.41 -3.75
CA THR A 99 -16.26 -14.19 -4.92
C THR A 99 -17.12 -15.44 -5.03
N ASP A 100 -17.45 -15.84 -6.26
CA ASP A 100 -18.09 -17.13 -6.51
C ASP A 100 -17.12 -18.31 -6.21
N PRO A 101 -17.61 -19.57 -6.24
CA PRO A 101 -16.75 -20.75 -6.05
C PRO A 101 -15.62 -20.87 -7.08
N ALA A 102 -15.81 -20.38 -8.30
CA ALA A 102 -14.78 -20.38 -9.34
C ALA A 102 -13.69 -19.32 -9.11
N GLY A 103 -13.95 -18.32 -8.25
CA GLY A 103 -13.04 -17.23 -7.96
C GLY A 103 -13.29 -15.94 -8.69
N ASN A 104 -14.40 -15.83 -9.41
CA ASN A 104 -14.78 -14.57 -10.02
C ASN A 104 -15.29 -13.62 -8.94
N ARG A 105 -14.85 -12.37 -8.99
CA ARG A 105 -15.38 -11.31 -8.12
C ARG A 105 -16.84 -11.05 -8.49
N LEU A 106 -17.72 -11.10 -7.49
CA LEU A 106 -19.11 -10.72 -7.64
C LEU A 106 -19.23 -9.19 -7.57
N PRO A 107 -20.22 -8.59 -8.27
CA PRO A 107 -20.48 -7.16 -8.17
C PRO A 107 -20.79 -6.77 -6.73
N ASP A 108 -20.45 -5.53 -6.37
CA ASP A 108 -20.76 -5.02 -5.02
C ASP A 108 -22.30 -4.95 -4.89
N PRO A 109 -22.91 -5.63 -3.90
CA PRO A 109 -24.37 -5.74 -3.79
C PRO A 109 -25.08 -4.37 -3.69
N GLU A 110 -24.39 -3.37 -3.12
CA GLU A 110 -24.92 -2.00 -3.00
C GLU A 110 -24.90 -1.19 -4.30
N LEU A 111 -24.17 -1.64 -5.33
CA LEU A 111 -24.08 -0.94 -6.62
C LEU A 111 -25.03 -1.52 -7.67
N HIS A 112 -25.61 -2.70 -7.44
CA HIS A 112 -26.55 -3.36 -8.35
C HIS A 112 -27.60 -4.14 -7.54
N PRO A 113 -28.69 -3.47 -7.08
CA PRO A 113 -29.69 -4.11 -6.22
C PRO A 113 -30.54 -5.18 -6.93
N ASP A 114 -30.59 -5.22 -8.27
CA ASP A 114 -31.34 -6.22 -9.01
C ASP A 114 -30.55 -6.75 -10.21
N SER A 115 -30.28 -8.06 -10.22
CA SER A 115 -30.04 -8.88 -11.42
C SER A 115 -30.94 -10.10 -11.35
#